data_AF-A0A5M8SNR3-F1
#
_entry.id   AF-A0A5M8SNR3-F1
#
_cell.length_a   1.000
_cell.length_b   1.000
_cell.length_c   1.000
_cell.angle_alpha   90.00
_cell.angle_beta   90.00
_cell.angle_gamma   90.00
#
_symmetry.space_group_name_H-M   'P 1'
#
loop_
_entity.id
_entity.type
_entity.pdbx_description
1 polymer ?
#
loop_
_entity_poly.entity_id
_entity_poly.type
_entity_poly.pdbx_seq_one_letter_code
_entity_poly.pdbx_strand_id
1 'polypeptide(L)'
;MTVAGPIPLKYEKERAELEAVLASAPFLRAPKLARLLSYLCERLFAGQAGQIKEYSIAVEVFERPAAFDQDSDSIVRVEANRLRKRLAEYYAREGLGSALRITIPVGQYVPEFVCVGSRAEGEVPASSSPEAASPPSGRRFTISRRGVVLIASAIVVVVATVIGWYLLRPVSRPAGVAVPSKASPPPEMAFGLPAGEEVRILCGATHTMVDHAGKLWSADTAYLGGSAVASETRHVARTQDAAFYRTSRQGTFQYDIPLKTGVYELRLHFAELTYGPESSGGGGEGSRLMTVRANGKALLSQFDVAADAGASDAADVKVFPDVRPAADGRLHLDFVSDRGAPAMVSAIEILPGVRGRIRPVRILARHGPYYSNDSQWWSPDTDFEGGQMATYTHAVKGTDDSEMFDSERWGNFSYAIPVAPGRYALTLFFTVRPGDWPPGPMSAATPTPHIFNVFCNGKALLANLNLAGEARDSDVVVRRFTGLSPNAQGKLLLNFVPVQGYATVTGIEVLPQ
;
A
#
# COMPACT_ATOMS: atom_id res chain seq x y z
N MET A 1 39.47 27.15 0.41
CA MET A 1 38.89 27.50 -0.90
C MET A 1 39.23 26.38 -1.87
N THR A 2 38.30 25.46 -2.07
CA THR A 2 38.44 24.35 -3.02
C THR A 2 37.27 24.50 -3.99
N VAL A 3 37.61 24.79 -5.23
CA VAL A 3 36.68 25.12 -6.31
C VAL A 3 35.91 23.85 -6.69
N ALA A 4 34.58 23.91 -6.59
CA ALA A 4 33.68 22.87 -7.06
C ALA A 4 33.82 22.70 -8.58
N GLY A 5 34.09 21.48 -9.03
CA GLY A 5 34.12 21.13 -10.45
C GLY A 5 32.74 21.30 -11.12
N PRO A 6 32.69 21.44 -12.45
CA PRO A 6 31.47 21.76 -13.17
C PRO A 6 30.45 20.62 -13.04
N ILE A 7 29.27 20.97 -12.52
CA ILE A 7 28.14 20.06 -12.27
C ILE A 7 27.44 19.75 -13.61
N PRO A 8 26.97 18.51 -13.88
CA PRO A 8 26.38 18.16 -15.17
C PRO A 8 25.07 18.93 -15.44
N LEU A 9 24.91 19.39 -16.69
CA LEU A 9 23.77 20.15 -17.26
C LEU A 9 22.42 19.39 -17.32
N LYS A 10 22.23 18.32 -16.54
CA LYS A 10 21.09 17.39 -16.69
C LYS A 10 19.78 17.89 -16.05
N TYR A 11 19.85 18.80 -15.06
CA TYR A 11 18.72 19.20 -14.22
C TYR A 11 18.47 20.72 -14.18
N GLU A 12 18.77 21.45 -15.27
CA GLU A 12 18.64 22.92 -15.27
C GLU A 12 17.20 23.39 -15.02
N LYS A 13 16.20 22.72 -15.62
CA LYS A 13 14.79 23.09 -15.46
C LYS A 13 14.28 22.76 -14.06
N GLU A 14 14.69 21.63 -13.52
CA GLU A 14 14.37 21.15 -12.18
C GLU A 14 14.97 22.07 -11.11
N ARG A 15 16.19 22.57 -11.32
CA ARG A 15 16.82 23.56 -10.43
C ARG A 15 16.14 24.91 -10.50
N ALA A 16 15.79 25.39 -11.70
CA ALA A 16 15.05 26.63 -11.86
C ALA A 16 13.68 26.56 -11.17
N GLU A 17 12.98 25.43 -11.28
CA GLU A 17 11.72 25.21 -10.57
C GLU A 17 11.94 25.19 -9.06
N LEU A 18 12.96 24.49 -8.55
CA LEU A 18 13.30 24.51 -7.13
C LEU A 18 13.56 25.93 -6.62
N GLU A 19 14.34 26.74 -7.34
CA GLU A 19 14.58 28.14 -6.99
C GLU A 19 13.28 28.97 -6.95
N ALA A 20 12.39 28.78 -7.93
CA ALA A 20 11.09 29.43 -7.97
C ALA A 20 10.21 29.05 -6.77
N VAL A 21 10.17 27.76 -6.39
CA VAL A 21 9.45 27.29 -5.20
C VAL A 21 10.06 27.90 -3.94
N LEU A 22 11.38 27.90 -3.79
CA LEU A 22 12.05 28.41 -2.58
C LEU A 22 11.91 29.93 -2.41
N ALA A 23 11.80 30.68 -3.52
CA ALA A 23 11.57 32.12 -3.51
C ALA A 23 10.11 32.52 -3.25
N SER A 24 9.18 31.56 -3.23
CA SER A 24 7.75 31.83 -3.06
C SER A 24 7.38 32.25 -1.63
N ALA A 25 6.26 32.97 -1.49
CA ALA A 25 5.81 33.44 -0.17
C ALA A 25 5.56 32.30 0.85
N PRO A 26 5.04 31.11 0.46
CA PRO A 26 4.96 29.95 1.34
C PRO A 26 6.33 29.48 1.88
N PHE A 27 7.38 29.45 1.06
CA PHE A 27 8.67 28.89 1.48
C PHE A 27 9.57 29.90 2.20
N LEU A 28 9.48 31.19 1.86
CA LEU A 28 10.16 32.26 2.61
C LEU A 28 9.73 32.33 4.09
N ARG A 29 8.47 31.99 4.38
CA ARG A 29 7.93 31.95 5.75
C ARG A 29 8.20 30.62 6.47
N ALA A 30 8.84 29.65 5.82
CA ALA A 30 9.04 28.30 6.35
C ALA A 30 10.48 27.81 6.13
N PRO A 31 11.49 28.40 6.80
CA PRO A 31 12.91 28.11 6.56
C PRO A 31 13.30 26.65 6.80
N LYS A 32 12.63 25.95 7.73
CA LYS A 32 12.84 24.51 7.95
C LYS A 32 12.37 23.65 6.77
N LEU A 33 11.20 23.97 6.20
CA LEU A 33 10.67 23.26 5.04
C LEU A 33 11.48 23.59 3.77
N ALA A 34 11.95 24.83 3.64
CA ALA A 34 12.88 25.23 2.58
C ALA A 34 14.19 24.42 2.67
N ARG A 35 14.80 24.32 3.85
CA ARG A 35 16.01 23.51 4.08
C ARG A 35 15.78 22.04 3.75
N LEU A 36 14.64 21.47 4.17
CA LEU A 36 14.27 20.10 3.82
C LEU A 36 14.13 19.92 2.30
N LEU A 37 13.35 20.76 1.63
CA LEU A 37 13.15 20.68 0.18
C LEU A 37 14.46 20.81 -0.60
N SER A 38 15.29 21.78 -0.25
CA SER A 38 16.62 21.95 -0.84
C SER A 38 17.48 20.70 -0.65
N TYR A 39 17.53 20.15 0.56
CA TYR A 39 18.29 18.94 0.85
C TYR A 39 17.86 17.75 -0.02
N LEU A 40 16.55 17.51 -0.12
CA LEU A 40 15.98 16.40 -0.89
C LEU A 40 16.30 16.54 -2.38
N CYS A 41 16.09 17.73 -2.95
CA CYS A 41 16.36 17.99 -4.36
C CYS A 41 17.85 17.97 -4.69
N GLU A 42 18.73 18.54 -3.86
CA GLU A 42 20.17 18.50 -4.09
C GLU A 42 20.73 17.07 -4.03
N ARG A 43 20.25 16.22 -3.10
CA ARG A 43 20.64 14.80 -3.09
C ARG A 43 20.13 14.05 -4.32
N LEU A 44 18.94 14.38 -4.82
CA LEU A 44 18.46 13.85 -6.09
C LEU A 44 19.35 14.27 -7.26
N PHE A 45 19.68 15.55 -7.36
CA PHE A 45 20.52 16.10 -8.44
C PHE A 45 21.96 15.55 -8.40
N ALA A 46 22.46 15.21 -7.22
CA ALA A 46 23.75 14.54 -7.03
C ALA A 46 23.71 13.03 -7.39
N GLY A 47 22.57 12.48 -7.80
CA GLY A 47 22.40 11.05 -8.08
C GLY A 47 22.38 10.17 -6.82
N GLN A 48 22.13 10.76 -5.66
CA GLN A 48 22.17 10.11 -4.35
C GLN A 48 20.78 9.83 -3.78
N ALA A 49 19.76 9.67 -4.64
CA ALA A 49 18.37 9.44 -4.23
C ALA A 49 18.20 8.25 -3.26
N GLY A 50 18.96 7.17 -3.45
CA GLY A 50 18.94 6.01 -2.55
C GLY A 50 19.48 6.25 -1.13
N GLN A 51 20.10 7.41 -0.88
CA GLN A 51 20.57 7.85 0.44
C GLN A 51 19.57 8.78 1.14
N ILE A 52 18.47 9.13 0.48
CA ILE A 52 17.38 9.91 1.07
C ILE A 52 16.53 8.96 1.91
N LYS A 53 16.88 8.80 3.18
CA LYS A 53 16.21 7.93 4.16
C LYS A 53 15.75 8.77 5.35
N GLU A 54 14.78 8.28 6.10
CA GLU A 54 14.26 9.01 7.27
C GLU A 54 15.39 9.33 8.26
N TYR A 55 16.27 8.36 8.55
CA TYR A 55 17.45 8.57 9.38
C TYR A 55 18.38 9.69 8.88
N SER A 56 18.73 9.71 7.58
CA SER A 56 19.67 10.71 7.06
C SER A 56 19.07 12.10 7.10
N ILE A 57 17.78 12.24 6.82
CA ILE A 57 17.06 13.50 6.95
C ILE A 57 17.01 13.96 8.41
N ALA A 58 16.73 13.05 9.35
CA ALA A 58 16.70 13.38 10.79
C ALA A 58 18.03 13.95 11.28
N VAL A 59 19.14 13.31 10.92
CA VAL A 59 20.47 13.71 11.38
C VAL A 59 20.98 14.95 10.63
N GLU A 60 20.84 15.00 9.31
CA GLU A 60 21.48 16.03 8.48
C GLU A 60 20.63 17.30 8.30
N VAL A 61 19.30 17.16 8.30
CA VAL A 61 18.37 18.30 8.14
C VAL A 61 17.84 18.79 9.49
N PHE A 62 17.47 17.85 10.38
CA PHE A 62 16.87 18.19 11.67
C PHE A 62 17.85 18.10 12.84
N GLU A 63 19.13 17.85 12.58
CA GLU A 63 20.21 17.85 13.58
C GLU A 63 19.92 16.91 14.76
N ARG A 64 19.22 15.80 14.50
CA ARG A 64 18.97 14.77 15.51
C ARG A 64 20.26 14.02 15.86
N PRO A 65 20.41 13.54 17.11
CA PRO A 65 21.56 12.74 17.52
C PRO A 65 21.66 11.44 16.70
N ALA A 66 22.86 10.86 16.61
CA ALA A 66 23.06 9.57 15.92
C ALA A 66 22.27 8.40 16.55
N ALA A 67 21.85 8.53 17.81
CA ALA A 67 20.96 7.59 18.49
C ALA A 67 19.47 7.76 18.10
N PHE A 68 19.17 8.53 17.04
CA PHE A 68 17.82 8.74 16.54
C PHE A 68 17.15 7.42 16.14
N ASP A 69 15.96 7.21 16.72
CA ASP A 69 15.09 6.08 16.42
C ASP A 69 13.88 6.55 15.60
N GLN A 70 13.76 5.98 14.40
CA GLN A 70 12.70 6.30 13.44
C GLN A 70 11.33 5.81 13.90
N ASP A 71 11.25 4.80 14.77
CA ASP A 71 9.97 4.26 15.21
C ASP A 71 9.31 5.17 16.26
N SER A 72 10.11 5.78 17.14
CA SER A 72 9.63 6.61 18.26
C SER A 72 9.58 8.12 17.97
N ASP A 73 10.40 8.66 17.05
CA ASP A 73 10.40 10.09 16.70
C ASP A 73 9.88 10.31 15.27
N SER A 74 8.78 11.06 15.16
CA SER A 74 8.08 11.30 13.90
C SER A 74 8.45 12.62 13.22
N ILE A 75 9.49 13.34 13.68
CA ILE A 75 9.83 14.68 13.17
C ILE A 75 9.95 14.73 11.65
N VAL A 76 10.62 13.76 11.04
CA VAL A 76 10.82 13.71 9.59
C VAL A 76 9.52 13.46 8.84
N ARG A 77 8.67 12.55 9.35
CA ARG A 77 7.35 12.24 8.80
C ARG A 77 6.41 13.45 8.85
N VAL A 78 6.38 14.15 9.98
CA VAL A 78 5.57 15.36 10.20
C VAL A 78 6.02 16.49 9.26
N GLU A 79 7.32 16.76 9.18
CA GLU A 79 7.84 17.83 8.34
C GLU A 79 7.73 17.50 6.84
N ALA A 80 7.83 16.24 6.44
CA ALA A 80 7.56 15.81 5.07
C ALA A 80 6.07 16.01 4.68
N ASN A 81 5.13 15.73 5.59
CA ASN A 81 3.71 16.02 5.35
C ASN A 81 3.44 17.53 5.24
N ARG A 82 4.06 18.34 6.10
CA ARG A 82 4.00 19.81 6.01
C ARG A 82 4.59 20.32 4.70
N LEU A 83 5.70 19.74 4.25
CA LEU A 83 6.33 20.07 2.97
C LEU A 83 5.41 19.76 1.78
N ARG A 84 4.77 18.58 1.75
CA ARG A 84 3.79 18.22 0.71
C ARG A 84 2.63 19.21 0.65
N LYS A 85 2.04 19.55 1.80
CA LYS A 85 0.97 20.56 1.89
C LYS A 85 1.44 21.91 1.36
N ARG A 86 2.67 22.32 1.69
CA ARG A 86 3.24 23.60 1.26
C ARG A 86 3.48 23.66 -0.24
N LEU A 87 3.96 22.57 -0.84
CA LEU A 87 4.07 22.44 -2.29
C LEU A 87 2.70 22.54 -2.97
N ALA A 88 1.68 21.87 -2.41
CA ALA A 88 0.31 21.97 -2.92
C ALA A 88 -0.23 23.41 -2.84
N GLU A 89 -0.01 24.13 -1.73
CA GLU A 89 -0.37 25.55 -1.57
C GLU A 89 0.29 26.44 -2.62
N TYR A 90 1.59 26.21 -2.90
CA TYR A 90 2.33 26.93 -3.94
C TYR A 90 1.74 26.68 -5.33
N TYR A 91 1.57 25.41 -5.73
CA TYR A 91 1.08 25.05 -7.07
C TYR A 91 -0.40 25.35 -7.29
N ALA A 92 -1.18 25.55 -6.24
CA ALA A 92 -2.56 26.04 -6.32
C ALA A 92 -2.66 27.55 -6.59
N ARG A 93 -1.56 28.30 -6.42
CA ARG A 93 -1.53 29.77 -6.52
C ARG A 93 -0.37 30.24 -7.41
N GLU A 94 0.76 30.57 -6.80
CA GLU A 94 1.94 31.16 -7.45
C GLU A 94 2.53 30.25 -8.55
N GLY A 95 2.44 28.93 -8.37
CA GLY A 95 2.95 27.93 -9.31
C GLY A 95 1.92 27.38 -10.31
N LEU A 96 0.72 27.96 -10.43
CA LEU A 96 -0.38 27.40 -11.25
C LEU A 96 0.03 27.18 -12.71
N GLY A 97 0.81 28.12 -13.27
CA GLY A 97 1.31 28.10 -14.65
C GLY A 97 2.68 27.45 -14.83
N SER A 98 3.28 26.84 -13.79
CA SER A 98 4.56 26.17 -13.98
C SER A 98 4.42 24.92 -14.84
N ALA A 99 5.29 24.80 -15.83
CA ALA A 99 5.37 23.65 -16.73
C ALA A 99 5.92 22.39 -16.04
N LEU A 100 6.53 22.54 -14.87
CA LEU A 100 7.17 21.48 -14.10
C LEU A 100 6.75 21.59 -12.64
N ARG A 101 6.31 20.49 -12.02
CA ARG A 101 5.90 20.49 -10.61
C ARG A 101 6.75 19.56 -9.77
N ILE A 102 7.17 20.05 -8.61
CA ILE A 102 7.84 19.25 -7.58
C ILE A 102 6.78 18.56 -6.72
N THR A 103 6.85 17.24 -6.66
CA THR A 103 5.98 16.41 -5.80
C THR A 103 6.84 15.51 -4.93
N ILE A 104 6.33 15.16 -3.74
CA ILE A 104 6.99 14.20 -2.84
C ILE A 104 5.95 13.16 -2.48
N PRO A 105 6.04 11.92 -3.01
CA PRO A 105 5.03 10.89 -2.78
C PRO A 105 4.84 10.57 -1.30
N VAL A 106 3.62 10.23 -0.90
CA VAL A 106 3.31 9.82 0.49
C VAL A 106 4.12 8.55 0.83
N GLY A 107 4.67 8.50 2.05
CA GLY A 107 5.50 7.38 2.49
C GLY A 107 6.92 7.35 1.90
N GLN A 108 7.28 8.32 1.06
CA GLN A 108 8.61 8.46 0.47
C GLN A 108 9.20 9.85 0.75
N TYR A 109 10.51 9.99 0.51
CA TYR A 109 11.21 11.27 0.68
C TYR A 109 11.91 11.75 -0.59
N VAL A 110 11.95 10.92 -1.64
CA VAL A 110 12.57 11.30 -2.91
C VAL A 110 11.61 12.23 -3.66
N PRO A 111 12.04 13.44 -4.07
CA PRO A 111 11.21 14.34 -4.85
C PRO A 111 11.11 13.88 -6.31
N GLU A 112 9.95 14.11 -6.92
CA GLU A 112 9.65 13.82 -8.32
C GLU A 112 9.29 15.13 -9.05
N PHE A 113 9.74 15.26 -10.30
CA PHE A 113 9.48 16.42 -11.16
C PHE A 113 8.54 16.00 -12.30
N VAL A 114 7.32 16.53 -12.29
CA VAL A 114 6.25 16.14 -13.22
C VAL A 114 5.98 17.27 -14.22
N CYS A 115 6.06 16.98 -15.51
CA CYS A 115 5.70 17.92 -16.57
C CYS A 115 4.18 18.05 -16.68
N VAL A 116 3.66 19.28 -16.61
CA VAL A 116 2.22 19.56 -16.76
C VAL A 116 2.02 20.26 -18.11
N GLY A 117 1.57 19.51 -19.11
CA GLY A 117 1.34 20.03 -20.46
C GLY A 117 0.13 20.97 -20.52
N SER A 118 0.34 22.18 -21.05
CA SER A 118 -0.76 23.06 -21.47
C SER A 118 -1.51 22.43 -22.65
N ARG A 119 -2.84 22.36 -22.55
CA ARG A 119 -3.72 21.83 -23.61
C ARG A 119 -4.34 22.98 -24.41
N ALA A 120 -4.04 22.98 -25.72
CA ALA A 120 -4.71 23.57 -26.91
C ALA A 120 -3.59 24.05 -27.86
N GLU A 121 -3.54 23.85 -29.18
CA GLU A 121 -4.52 23.59 -30.24
C GLU A 121 -3.71 23.26 -31.53
N GLY A 122 -4.27 22.48 -32.47
CA GLY A 122 -3.96 22.61 -33.91
C GLY A 122 -2.82 21.78 -34.56
N GLU A 123 -3.26 20.80 -35.38
CA GLU A 123 -2.87 20.64 -36.80
C GLU A 123 -1.73 19.66 -37.24
N VAL A 124 -2.20 18.47 -37.69
CA VAL A 124 -1.94 17.70 -38.95
C VAL A 124 -0.49 17.36 -39.41
N PRO A 125 -0.21 16.12 -39.86
CA PRO A 125 1.14 15.63 -40.14
C PRO A 125 1.60 15.90 -41.59
N ALA A 126 2.91 16.09 -41.78
CA ALA A 126 3.54 16.06 -43.09
C ALA A 126 4.58 14.95 -43.18
N SER A 127 4.30 14.01 -44.08
CA SER A 127 5.14 12.93 -44.57
C SER A 127 6.44 13.46 -45.21
N SER A 128 7.55 12.76 -45.00
CA SER A 128 8.44 12.36 -46.10
C SER A 128 9.35 11.19 -45.69
N SER A 129 9.26 10.11 -46.45
CA SER A 129 10.32 9.11 -46.68
C SER A 129 11.08 9.51 -47.97
N PRO A 130 12.06 8.74 -48.47
CA PRO A 130 13.27 8.20 -47.84
C PRO A 130 14.53 8.62 -48.65
N GLU A 131 15.74 8.53 -48.08
CA GLU A 131 16.96 8.55 -48.91
C GLU A 131 17.98 7.51 -48.42
N ALA A 132 18.34 6.63 -49.35
CA ALA A 132 19.24 5.51 -49.18
C ALA A 132 20.67 5.90 -49.59
N ALA A 133 21.67 5.46 -48.81
CA ALA A 133 23.02 5.28 -49.31
C ALA A 133 23.72 4.12 -48.57
N SER A 134 24.34 3.25 -49.35
CA SER A 134 24.82 1.89 -49.07
C SER A 134 26.21 1.82 -48.37
N PRO A 135 26.74 0.62 -48.04
CA PRO A 135 27.65 0.38 -46.89
C PRO A 135 29.14 0.38 -47.25
N PRO A 136 30.04 0.23 -46.26
CA PRO A 136 31.35 -0.35 -46.50
C PRO A 136 31.49 -1.78 -45.93
N SER A 137 31.76 -2.67 -46.88
CA SER A 137 32.86 -3.65 -46.90
C SER A 137 33.22 -4.43 -45.62
N GLY A 138 33.01 -5.75 -45.72
CA GLY A 138 33.53 -6.73 -44.78
C GLY A 138 35.04 -6.95 -44.89
N ARG A 139 35.60 -7.45 -43.79
CA ARG A 139 36.95 -8.04 -43.77
C ARG A 139 36.87 -9.41 -43.10
N ARG A 140 37.05 -10.44 -43.95
CA ARG A 140 37.16 -11.85 -43.58
C ARG A 140 38.54 -12.08 -42.93
N PHE A 141 38.57 -12.64 -41.73
CA PHE A 141 39.79 -13.22 -41.17
C PHE A 141 39.90 -14.69 -41.59
N THR A 142 41.00 -15.01 -42.25
CA THR A 142 41.43 -16.36 -42.63
C THR A 142 42.29 -16.94 -41.52
N ILE A 143 41.99 -18.15 -41.05
CA ILE A 143 42.84 -18.92 -40.14
C ILE A 143 43.57 -19.98 -40.96
N SER A 144 44.91 -19.89 -40.98
CA SER A 144 45.78 -20.83 -41.69
C SER A 144 46.09 -22.06 -40.85
N ARG A 145 46.13 -23.22 -41.51
CA ARG A 145 46.59 -24.52 -41.01
C ARG A 145 48.07 -24.47 -40.65
N ARG A 146 48.41 -24.77 -39.39
CA ARG A 146 49.61 -25.51 -38.95
C ARG A 146 49.57 -25.67 -37.43
N GLY A 147 49.51 -26.91 -36.94
CA GLY A 147 49.55 -27.21 -35.50
C GLY A 147 48.75 -28.44 -35.04
N VAL A 148 48.40 -29.37 -35.93
CA VAL A 148 47.88 -30.69 -35.54
C VAL A 148 49.08 -31.55 -35.14
N VAL A 149 49.28 -31.76 -33.83
CA VAL A 149 49.92 -32.95 -33.19
C VAL A 149 49.95 -32.84 -31.64
N LEU A 150 49.65 -31.69 -31.00
CA LEU A 150 49.73 -31.57 -29.53
C LEU A 150 48.40 -31.64 -28.73
N ILE A 151 47.26 -31.96 -29.36
CA ILE A 151 45.95 -32.00 -28.66
C ILE A 151 45.51 -33.43 -28.24
N ALA A 152 46.23 -34.48 -28.65
CA ALA A 152 45.83 -35.87 -28.36
C ALA A 152 46.20 -36.37 -26.95
N SER A 153 47.14 -35.76 -26.24
CA SER A 153 47.57 -36.21 -24.90
C SER A 153 46.75 -35.61 -23.75
N ALA A 154 46.09 -34.46 -23.94
CA ALA A 154 45.29 -33.81 -22.91
C ALA A 154 43.92 -34.49 -22.69
N ILE A 155 43.36 -35.14 -23.72
CA ILE A 155 42.04 -35.78 -23.66
C ILE A 155 42.10 -37.09 -22.85
N VAL A 156 43.22 -37.83 -22.89
CA VAL A 156 43.37 -39.10 -22.17
C VAL A 156 43.46 -38.90 -20.64
N VAL A 157 44.10 -37.82 -20.19
CA VAL A 157 44.24 -37.50 -18.75
C VAL A 157 42.89 -37.03 -18.16
N VAL A 158 42.10 -36.28 -18.93
CA VAL A 158 40.76 -35.83 -18.51
C VAL A 158 39.76 -36.99 -18.42
N VAL A 159 39.83 -37.96 -19.34
CA VAL A 159 38.96 -39.14 -19.29
C VAL A 159 39.34 -40.07 -18.11
N ALA A 160 40.63 -40.27 -17.82
CA ALA A 160 41.09 -41.10 -16.70
C ALA A 160 40.71 -40.50 -15.32
N THR A 161 40.72 -39.18 -15.19
CA THR A 161 40.33 -38.46 -13.96
C THR A 161 38.82 -38.49 -13.72
N VAL A 162 38.00 -38.41 -14.78
CA VAL A 162 36.54 -38.56 -14.69
C VAL A 162 36.14 -39.98 -14.32
N ILE A 163 36.81 -41.00 -14.88
CA ILE A 163 36.55 -42.41 -14.55
C ILE A 163 36.95 -42.74 -13.10
N GLY A 164 38.11 -42.24 -12.64
CA GLY A 164 38.53 -42.40 -11.24
C GLY A 164 37.55 -41.76 -10.25
N TRP A 165 37.01 -40.59 -10.57
CA TRP A 165 36.00 -39.92 -9.73
C TRP A 165 34.66 -40.67 -9.68
N TYR A 166 34.28 -41.36 -10.77
CA TYR A 166 33.04 -42.14 -10.81
C TYR A 166 33.15 -43.46 -10.03
N LEU A 167 34.32 -44.10 -10.03
CA LEU A 167 34.55 -45.40 -9.39
C LEU A 167 34.81 -45.33 -7.87
N LEU A 168 35.13 -44.15 -7.34
CA LEU A 168 35.44 -43.93 -5.92
C LEU A 168 34.32 -43.26 -5.12
N ARG A 169 33.11 -43.10 -5.69
CA ARG A 169 31.97 -42.54 -4.95
C ARG A 169 31.40 -43.57 -3.96
N PRO A 170 31.34 -43.27 -2.66
CA PRO A 170 30.64 -44.14 -1.71
C PRO A 170 29.14 -44.20 -2.09
N VAL A 171 28.63 -45.43 -2.21
CA VAL A 171 27.24 -45.73 -2.51
C VAL A 171 26.37 -45.25 -1.34
N SER A 172 25.76 -44.08 -1.47
CA SER A 172 24.66 -43.68 -0.60
C SER A 172 23.49 -44.61 -0.86
N ARG A 173 23.12 -45.42 0.16
CA ARG A 173 21.90 -46.24 0.15
C ARG A 173 20.70 -45.35 -0.21
N PRO A 174 19.79 -45.80 -1.09
CA PRO A 174 18.57 -45.05 -1.36
C PRO A 174 17.76 -44.97 -0.06
N ALA A 175 17.61 -43.75 0.47
CA ALA A 175 16.57 -43.49 1.46
C ALA A 175 15.23 -43.78 0.77
N GLY A 176 14.43 -44.64 1.40
CA GLY A 176 13.20 -45.17 0.83
C GLY A 176 12.28 -44.08 0.32
N VAL A 177 11.60 -44.40 -0.78
CA VAL A 177 10.45 -43.66 -1.29
C VAL A 177 9.45 -43.53 -0.15
N ALA A 178 9.35 -42.32 0.41
CA ALA A 178 8.28 -41.97 1.32
C ALA A 178 6.99 -41.92 0.48
N VAL A 179 6.15 -42.94 0.66
CA VAL A 179 4.71 -42.88 0.40
C VAL A 179 4.19 -41.56 1.01
N PRO A 180 3.31 -40.80 0.33
CA PRO A 180 2.81 -39.54 0.87
C PRO A 180 2.16 -39.81 2.22
N SER A 181 2.87 -39.50 3.30
CA SER A 181 2.25 -39.32 4.61
C SER A 181 1.26 -38.20 4.38
N LYS A 182 -0.04 -38.50 4.60
CA LYS A 182 -1.09 -37.50 4.79
C LYS A 182 -0.44 -36.26 5.39
N ALA A 183 -0.37 -35.19 4.60
CA ALA A 183 0.04 -33.91 5.14
C ALA A 183 -0.86 -33.70 6.36
N SER A 184 -0.25 -33.52 7.52
CA SER A 184 -0.95 -32.91 8.63
C SER A 184 -1.62 -31.66 8.04
N PRO A 185 -2.94 -31.47 8.24
CA PRO A 185 -3.60 -30.27 7.73
C PRO A 185 -2.78 -29.05 8.15
N PRO A 186 -2.65 -28.02 7.30
CA PRO A 186 -1.99 -26.79 7.69
C PRO A 186 -2.60 -26.30 9.02
N PRO A 187 -1.85 -25.53 9.85
CA PRO A 187 -2.33 -25.01 11.13
C PRO A 187 -3.59 -24.11 11.02
N GLU A 188 -4.17 -24.00 9.83
CA GLU A 188 -5.36 -23.25 9.45
C GLU A 188 -6.67 -23.86 9.98
N MET A 189 -6.72 -25.16 10.30
CA MET A 189 -7.87 -25.74 11.03
C MET A 189 -7.93 -25.30 12.51
N ALA A 190 -6.96 -24.53 13.01
CA ALA A 190 -6.99 -24.00 14.38
C ALA A 190 -7.92 -22.78 14.54
N PHE A 191 -8.36 -22.16 13.45
CA PHE A 191 -9.47 -21.22 13.49
C PHE A 191 -10.77 -22.02 13.39
N GLY A 192 -11.19 -22.65 14.50
CA GLY A 192 -12.53 -23.25 14.56
C GLY A 192 -13.58 -22.23 14.13
N LEU A 193 -14.66 -22.68 13.47
CA LEU A 193 -15.78 -21.82 13.06
C LEU A 193 -16.16 -20.93 14.25
N PRO A 194 -16.04 -19.60 14.12
CA PRO A 194 -16.27 -18.72 15.25
C PRO A 194 -17.72 -18.87 15.73
N ALA A 195 -17.89 -19.38 16.94
CA ALA A 195 -19.21 -19.54 17.56
C ALA A 195 -19.55 -18.24 18.30
N GLY A 196 -20.55 -17.51 17.79
CA GLY A 196 -21.02 -16.27 18.41
C GLY A 196 -21.97 -15.53 17.49
N GLU A 197 -22.54 -14.44 18.02
CA GLU A 197 -23.42 -13.55 17.27
C GLU A 197 -22.61 -12.48 16.53
N GLU A 198 -22.98 -12.16 15.31
CA GLU A 198 -22.43 -11.02 14.58
C GLU A 198 -23.38 -9.83 14.69
N VAL A 199 -22.85 -8.68 15.10
CA VAL A 199 -23.63 -7.44 15.22
C VAL A 199 -23.00 -6.38 14.32
N ARG A 200 -23.83 -5.72 13.51
CA ARG A 200 -23.42 -4.66 12.58
C ARG A 200 -24.42 -3.51 12.66
N ILE A 201 -23.95 -2.34 13.07
CA ILE A 201 -24.77 -1.14 13.30
C ILE A 201 -24.21 -0.01 12.44
N LEU A 202 -25.06 0.61 11.61
CA LEU A 202 -24.76 1.86 10.92
C LEU A 202 -25.18 3.03 11.79
N CYS A 203 -24.19 3.71 12.36
CA CYS A 203 -24.40 4.78 13.31
C CYS A 203 -24.93 6.03 12.57
N GLY A 204 -25.98 6.64 13.12
CA GLY A 204 -26.72 7.74 12.51
C GLY A 204 -27.68 7.35 11.39
N ALA A 205 -27.69 6.10 10.92
CA ALA A 205 -28.58 5.65 9.86
C ALA A 205 -29.99 5.30 10.38
N THR A 206 -31.00 5.57 9.56
CA THR A 206 -32.42 5.28 9.88
C THR A 206 -32.94 4.00 9.22
N HIS A 207 -32.12 3.35 8.39
CA HIS A 207 -32.49 2.16 7.63
C HIS A 207 -31.32 1.19 7.55
N THR A 208 -31.64 -0.08 7.28
CA THR A 208 -30.67 -1.14 7.04
C THR A 208 -30.03 -1.01 5.67
N MET A 209 -28.77 -1.42 5.52
CA MET A 209 -28.07 -1.44 4.23
C MET A 209 -27.25 -2.73 4.07
N VAL A 210 -26.96 -3.11 2.82
CA VAL A 210 -26.06 -4.21 2.47
C VAL A 210 -24.83 -3.63 1.79
N ASP A 211 -23.64 -3.99 2.28
CA ASP A 211 -22.37 -3.50 1.73
C ASP A 211 -21.93 -4.30 0.49
N HIS A 212 -20.86 -3.87 -0.16
CA HIS A 212 -20.29 -4.59 -1.31
C HIS A 212 -19.82 -6.00 -0.94
N ALA A 213 -19.54 -6.27 0.34
CA ALA A 213 -19.17 -7.59 0.84
C ALA A 213 -20.39 -8.50 1.08
N GLY A 214 -21.61 -8.01 0.83
CA GLY A 214 -22.86 -8.74 1.04
C GLY A 214 -23.28 -8.83 2.51
N LYS A 215 -22.66 -8.06 3.41
CA LYS A 215 -23.00 -8.04 4.83
C LYS A 215 -24.18 -7.10 5.05
N LEU A 216 -25.16 -7.58 5.81
CA LEU A 216 -26.29 -6.76 6.26
C LEU A 216 -25.90 -5.94 7.49
N TRP A 217 -26.14 -4.64 7.44
CA TRP A 217 -25.97 -3.73 8.54
C TRP A 217 -27.29 -3.14 8.99
N SER A 218 -27.51 -3.15 10.30
CA SER A 218 -28.73 -2.63 10.93
C SER A 218 -28.71 -1.11 11.00
N ALA A 219 -29.89 -0.50 11.02
CA ALA A 219 -30.03 0.91 11.38
C ALA A 219 -29.48 1.20 12.78
N ASP A 220 -29.26 2.48 13.08
CA ASP A 220 -28.71 2.90 14.36
C ASP A 220 -29.64 2.52 15.52
N THR A 221 -29.15 1.70 16.44
CA THR A 221 -29.91 1.13 17.55
C THR A 221 -29.03 0.98 18.79
N ALA A 222 -29.65 0.72 19.94
CA ALA A 222 -28.99 0.47 21.20
C ALA A 222 -28.09 1.62 21.72
N TYR A 223 -28.35 2.86 21.30
CA TYR A 223 -27.61 4.04 21.73
C TYR A 223 -28.32 4.85 22.83
N LEU A 224 -27.55 5.62 23.58
CA LEU A 224 -27.99 6.64 24.52
C LEU A 224 -27.21 7.93 24.24
N GLY A 225 -27.92 9.04 24.05
CA GLY A 225 -27.31 10.34 23.74
C GLY A 225 -26.79 10.48 22.31
N GLY A 226 -26.13 11.62 22.06
CA GLY A 226 -25.65 12.01 20.73
C GLY A 226 -26.76 12.27 19.71
N SER A 227 -26.36 12.73 18.53
CA SER A 227 -27.23 13.04 17.41
C SER A 227 -26.78 12.30 16.16
N ALA A 228 -27.75 11.87 15.34
CA ALA A 228 -27.47 11.38 14.00
C ALA A 228 -27.04 12.55 13.11
N VAL A 229 -25.92 12.41 12.43
CA VAL A 229 -25.36 13.41 11.51
C VAL A 229 -25.12 12.75 10.16
N ALA A 230 -25.65 13.37 9.11
CA ALA A 230 -25.44 12.98 7.73
C ALA A 230 -24.46 13.96 7.05
N SER A 231 -23.65 13.45 6.13
CA SER A 231 -22.74 14.22 5.30
C SER A 231 -23.16 14.18 3.83
N GLU A 232 -22.95 15.29 3.13
CA GLU A 232 -23.14 15.41 1.68
C GLU A 232 -21.90 14.96 0.87
N THR A 233 -20.80 14.62 1.55
CA THR A 233 -19.54 14.19 0.93
C THR A 233 -19.78 12.96 0.05
N ARG A 234 -19.59 13.12 -1.26
CA ARG A 234 -19.87 12.06 -2.23
C ARG A 234 -18.76 11.01 -2.32
N HIS A 235 -17.51 11.43 -2.17
CA HIS A 235 -16.37 10.53 -2.26
C HIS A 235 -15.82 10.27 -0.87
N VAL A 236 -15.67 9.00 -0.49
CA VAL A 236 -14.95 8.61 0.71
C VAL A 236 -13.84 7.65 0.27
N ALA A 237 -12.58 8.01 0.50
CA ALA A 237 -11.44 7.18 0.16
C ALA A 237 -11.39 5.91 1.03
N ARG A 238 -10.65 4.88 0.59
CA ARG A 238 -10.44 3.61 1.35
C ARG A 238 -11.67 2.74 1.55
N THR A 239 -12.70 2.95 0.76
CA THR A 239 -13.92 2.14 0.79
C THR A 239 -14.58 2.07 -0.58
N GLN A 240 -15.25 0.94 -0.88
CA GLN A 240 -16.23 0.87 -1.97
C GLN A 240 -17.62 1.36 -1.54
N ASP A 241 -17.83 1.47 -0.23
CA ASP A 241 -19.10 1.70 0.43
C ASP A 241 -19.20 3.14 0.95
N ALA A 242 -18.95 4.14 0.10
CA ALA A 242 -18.93 5.54 0.54
C ALA A 242 -20.22 5.97 1.26
N ALA A 243 -21.38 5.45 0.84
CA ALA A 243 -22.67 5.73 1.49
C ALA A 243 -22.70 5.31 2.97
N PHE A 244 -21.96 4.26 3.35
CA PHE A 244 -21.90 3.74 4.72
C PHE A 244 -21.24 4.71 5.69
N TYR A 245 -20.29 5.50 5.18
CA TYR A 245 -19.53 6.46 5.97
C TYR A 245 -20.17 7.86 6.00
N ARG A 246 -21.23 8.09 5.20
CA ARG A 246 -21.93 9.38 5.15
C ARG A 246 -22.88 9.60 6.32
N THR A 247 -23.13 8.61 7.16
CA THR A 247 -23.87 8.77 8.41
C THR A 247 -22.97 8.48 9.60
N SER A 248 -23.16 9.22 10.68
CA SER A 248 -22.48 8.97 11.95
C SER A 248 -23.35 9.37 13.12
N ARG A 249 -23.11 8.75 14.28
CA ARG A 249 -23.58 9.28 15.56
C ARG A 249 -22.52 10.20 16.12
N GLN A 250 -22.90 11.42 16.49
CA GLN A 250 -21.97 12.43 16.99
C GLN A 250 -22.39 13.02 18.35
N GLY A 251 -21.43 13.48 19.13
CA GLY A 251 -21.62 14.10 20.45
C GLY A 251 -20.98 13.26 21.54
N THR A 252 -21.49 13.38 22.77
CA THR A 252 -21.16 12.43 23.84
C THR A 252 -22.30 11.43 23.95
N PHE A 253 -22.01 10.14 23.76
CA PHE A 253 -23.00 9.08 23.65
C PHE A 253 -22.43 7.72 24.04
N GLN A 254 -23.33 6.76 24.24
CA GLN A 254 -23.01 5.38 24.60
C GLN A 254 -23.80 4.40 23.71
N TYR A 255 -23.28 3.20 23.50
CA TYR A 255 -24.02 2.03 23.01
C TYR A 255 -24.04 0.92 24.05
N ASP A 256 -25.21 0.30 24.25
CA ASP A 256 -25.45 -0.80 25.18
C ASP A 256 -25.92 -2.04 24.42
N ILE A 257 -24.96 -2.73 23.79
CA ILE A 257 -25.24 -3.77 22.79
C ILE A 257 -25.38 -5.12 23.50
N PRO A 258 -26.55 -5.78 23.47
CA PRO A 258 -26.70 -7.13 24.01
C PRO A 258 -25.80 -8.10 23.25
N LEU A 259 -25.02 -8.91 23.98
CA LEU A 259 -24.19 -9.95 23.41
C LEU A 259 -24.22 -11.19 24.30
N LYS A 260 -24.24 -12.37 23.66
CA LYS A 260 -24.02 -13.63 24.37
C LYS A 260 -22.62 -13.66 24.98
N THR A 261 -22.44 -14.42 26.05
CA THR A 261 -21.11 -14.63 26.64
C THR A 261 -20.16 -15.22 25.59
N GLY A 262 -19.06 -14.54 25.33
CA GLY A 262 -18.12 -14.90 24.28
C GLY A 262 -16.93 -13.97 24.24
N VAL A 263 -15.98 -14.30 23.36
CA VAL A 263 -14.88 -13.41 22.98
C VAL A 263 -15.18 -12.88 21.59
N TYR A 264 -15.01 -11.58 21.40
CA TYR A 264 -15.36 -10.87 20.20
C TYR A 264 -14.18 -10.04 19.68
N GLU A 265 -14.16 -9.84 18.37
CA GLU A 265 -13.40 -8.79 17.71
C GLU A 265 -14.34 -7.62 17.45
N LEU A 266 -13.99 -6.45 17.98
CA LEU A 266 -14.70 -5.20 17.75
C LEU A 266 -13.97 -4.40 16.67
N ARG A 267 -14.72 -3.95 15.67
CA ARG A 267 -14.27 -3.00 14.65
C ARG A 267 -15.10 -1.73 14.76
N LEU A 268 -14.41 -0.62 14.94
CA LEU A 268 -15.02 0.71 14.95
C LEU A 268 -14.66 1.41 13.65
N HIS A 269 -15.68 1.80 12.90
CA HIS A 269 -15.53 2.46 11.61
C HIS A 269 -15.78 3.97 11.78
N PHE A 270 -14.90 4.77 11.18
CA PHE A 270 -14.93 6.21 11.22
C PHE A 270 -14.68 6.79 9.83
N ALA A 271 -15.23 7.98 9.56
CA ALA A 271 -14.76 8.83 8.48
C ALA A 271 -14.94 10.28 8.92
N GLU A 272 -13.84 11.03 9.02
CA GLU A 272 -13.93 12.46 9.29
C GLU A 272 -14.32 13.19 8.01
N LEU A 273 -15.60 13.57 7.91
CA LEU A 273 -16.19 14.26 6.77
C LEU A 273 -16.55 15.72 7.09
N THR A 274 -16.36 16.16 8.35
CA THR A 274 -16.70 17.51 8.82
C THR A 274 -15.48 18.41 8.86
N TYR A 275 -14.35 17.89 9.36
CA TYR A 275 -13.13 18.65 9.57
C TYR A 275 -11.99 18.16 8.68
N GLY A 276 -11.43 19.04 7.87
CA GLY A 276 -10.43 18.66 6.88
C GLY A 276 -10.18 19.78 5.88
N PRO A 277 -9.01 19.76 5.21
CA PRO A 277 -8.63 20.79 4.24
C PRO A 277 -9.60 20.93 3.06
N GLU A 278 -10.30 19.86 2.69
CA GLU A 278 -11.29 19.85 1.59
C GLU A 278 -12.75 19.84 2.08
N SER A 279 -12.96 19.75 3.39
CA SER A 279 -14.30 19.68 3.99
C SER A 279 -14.95 21.05 4.17
N SER A 280 -16.27 21.09 4.22
CA SER A 280 -17.06 22.32 4.39
C SER A 280 -16.92 22.97 5.77
N GLY A 281 -16.51 22.22 6.80
CA GLY A 281 -16.41 22.72 8.19
C GLY A 281 -15.10 23.44 8.53
N GLY A 282 -14.10 23.42 7.65
CA GLY A 282 -12.75 23.91 7.94
C GLY A 282 -12.03 23.06 9.01
N GLY A 283 -10.86 23.51 9.49
CA GLY A 283 -10.07 22.75 10.47
C GLY A 283 -9.23 21.62 9.87
N GLY A 284 -9.16 20.48 10.55
CA GLY A 284 -8.36 19.31 10.18
C GLY A 284 -7.89 18.53 11.41
N GLU A 285 -6.71 17.90 11.32
CA GLU A 285 -6.05 17.25 12.46
C GLU A 285 -6.08 18.14 13.72
N GLY A 286 -6.43 17.55 14.85
CA GLY A 286 -6.62 18.17 16.15
C GLY A 286 -7.99 18.80 16.36
N SER A 287 -8.84 18.87 15.33
CA SER A 287 -10.16 19.53 15.43
C SER A 287 -11.18 18.67 16.17
N ARG A 288 -11.16 17.34 15.95
CA ARG A 288 -12.03 16.39 16.65
C ARG A 288 -11.18 15.38 17.39
N LEU A 289 -11.15 15.49 18.71
CA LEU A 289 -10.52 14.53 19.60
C LEU A 289 -11.59 13.81 20.42
N MET A 290 -11.43 12.50 20.59
CA MET A 290 -12.35 11.72 21.40
C MET A 290 -11.67 10.63 22.22
N THR A 291 -12.36 10.19 23.27
CA THR A 291 -12.00 9.00 24.02
C THR A 291 -13.08 7.95 23.81
N VAL A 292 -12.67 6.74 23.45
CA VAL A 292 -13.57 5.59 23.30
C VAL A 292 -13.26 4.57 24.38
N ARG A 293 -14.30 4.11 25.09
CA ARG A 293 -14.18 3.08 26.13
C ARG A 293 -15.05 1.88 25.81
N ALA A 294 -14.62 0.70 26.23
CA ALA A 294 -15.44 -0.51 26.27
C ALA A 294 -15.51 -1.02 27.71
N ASN A 295 -16.72 -1.16 28.25
CA ASN A 295 -16.97 -1.55 29.64
C ASN A 295 -16.13 -0.73 30.64
N GLY A 296 -16.07 0.59 30.43
CA GLY A 296 -15.28 1.53 31.23
C GLY A 296 -13.75 1.51 30.97
N LYS A 297 -13.21 0.54 30.24
CA LYS A 297 -11.78 0.50 29.88
C LYS A 297 -11.54 1.31 28.60
N ALA A 298 -10.58 2.23 28.64
CA ALA A 298 -10.19 2.99 27.45
C ALA A 298 -9.66 2.06 26.34
N LEU A 299 -10.26 2.16 25.16
CA LEU A 299 -9.79 1.57 23.91
C LEU A 299 -8.95 2.58 23.11
N LEU A 300 -9.44 3.83 23.06
CA LEU A 300 -8.81 4.94 22.35
C LEU A 300 -8.84 6.18 23.25
N SER A 301 -7.76 6.96 23.26
CA SER A 301 -7.61 8.16 24.07
C SER A 301 -7.07 9.30 23.22
N GLN A 302 -7.67 10.49 23.31
CA GLN A 302 -7.30 11.65 22.47
C GLN A 302 -7.26 11.28 20.98
N PHE A 303 -8.16 10.41 20.55
CA PHE A 303 -8.16 9.84 19.22
C PHE A 303 -8.70 10.86 18.21
N ASP A 304 -7.91 11.04 17.16
CA ASP A 304 -8.16 11.93 16.05
C ASP A 304 -8.33 11.09 14.79
N VAL A 305 -9.56 11.06 14.27
CA VAL A 305 -9.90 10.28 13.07
C VAL A 305 -9.14 10.80 11.86
N ALA A 306 -9.02 12.12 11.69
CA ALA A 306 -8.35 12.71 10.53
C ALA A 306 -6.85 12.37 10.53
N ALA A 307 -6.21 12.46 11.70
CA ALA A 307 -4.80 12.14 11.84
C ALA A 307 -4.51 10.63 11.71
N ASP A 308 -5.38 9.76 12.23
CA ASP A 308 -5.20 8.30 12.12
C ASP A 308 -5.47 7.82 10.69
N ALA A 309 -6.50 8.35 10.02
CA ALA A 309 -6.78 8.07 8.61
C ALA A 309 -5.61 8.50 7.72
N GLY A 310 -4.98 9.65 7.96
CA GLY A 310 -3.86 10.13 7.15
C GLY A 310 -4.22 10.52 5.72
N ALA A 311 -5.52 10.68 5.43
CA ALA A 311 -6.09 11.22 4.20
C ALA A 311 -7.40 11.95 4.56
N SER A 312 -7.77 12.97 3.76
CA SER A 312 -9.05 13.67 3.94
C SER A 312 -10.20 12.82 3.40
N ASP A 313 -11.38 12.93 4.01
CA ASP A 313 -12.58 12.18 3.59
C ASP A 313 -12.30 10.68 3.40
N ALA A 314 -11.54 10.06 4.31
CA ALA A 314 -11.13 8.67 4.19
C ALA A 314 -11.78 7.81 5.28
N ALA A 315 -12.19 6.60 4.89
CA ALA A 315 -12.57 5.56 5.81
C ALA A 315 -11.39 5.16 6.69
N ASP A 316 -11.65 5.03 7.98
CA ASP A 316 -10.73 4.54 8.99
C ASP A 316 -11.38 3.48 9.85
N VAL A 317 -10.61 2.47 10.25
CA VAL A 317 -11.10 1.34 11.03
C VAL A 317 -10.12 1.00 12.14
N LYS A 318 -10.63 0.88 13.36
CA LYS A 318 -9.86 0.43 14.53
C LYS A 318 -10.34 -0.95 14.95
N VAL A 319 -9.41 -1.89 15.09
CA VAL A 319 -9.69 -3.30 15.42
C VAL A 319 -9.21 -3.62 16.82
N PHE A 320 -10.10 -4.17 17.65
CA PHE A 320 -9.84 -4.56 19.02
C PHE A 320 -10.18 -6.04 19.21
N PRO A 321 -9.19 -6.93 19.42
CA PRO A 321 -9.44 -8.31 19.77
C PRO A 321 -9.81 -8.40 21.26
N ASP A 322 -10.27 -9.59 21.67
CA ASP A 322 -10.54 -9.93 23.07
C ASP A 322 -11.61 -9.09 23.78
N VAL A 323 -12.54 -8.50 23.04
CA VAL A 323 -13.69 -7.78 23.61
C VAL A 323 -14.70 -8.79 24.16
N ARG A 324 -15.34 -8.46 25.28
CA ARG A 324 -16.32 -9.33 25.97
C ARG A 324 -17.49 -8.49 26.47
N PRO A 325 -18.71 -9.05 26.55
CA PRO A 325 -19.78 -8.41 27.30
C PRO A 325 -19.41 -8.29 28.79
N ALA A 326 -19.96 -7.27 29.44
CA ALA A 326 -19.95 -7.10 30.88
C ALA A 326 -20.87 -8.14 31.57
N ALA A 327 -20.91 -8.10 32.91
CA ALA A 327 -21.64 -9.07 33.72
C ALA A 327 -23.16 -9.03 33.50
N ASP A 328 -23.69 -7.95 32.94
CA ASP A 328 -25.10 -7.77 32.59
C ASP A 328 -25.46 -8.34 31.20
N GLY A 329 -24.50 -8.93 30.49
CA GLY A 329 -24.71 -9.48 29.15
C GLY A 329 -24.69 -8.44 28.03
N ARG A 330 -24.16 -7.24 28.27
CA ARG A 330 -24.04 -6.18 27.25
C ARG A 330 -22.59 -5.76 27.06
N LEU A 331 -22.25 -5.32 25.86
CA LEU A 331 -21.04 -4.55 25.60
C LEU A 331 -21.40 -3.06 25.68
N HIS A 332 -20.83 -2.37 26.66
CA HIS A 332 -20.98 -0.93 26.82
C HIS A 332 -19.86 -0.23 26.05
N LEU A 333 -20.20 0.62 25.08
CA LEU A 333 -19.23 1.45 24.35
C LEU A 333 -19.51 2.92 24.62
N ASP A 334 -18.56 3.62 25.24
CA ASP A 334 -18.68 5.05 25.52
C ASP A 334 -17.85 5.86 24.54
N PHE A 335 -18.45 6.89 23.95
CA PHE A 335 -17.78 7.86 23.08
C PHE A 335 -17.88 9.24 23.72
N VAL A 336 -16.74 9.75 24.17
CA VAL A 336 -16.67 11.01 24.92
C VAL A 336 -15.90 12.04 24.12
N SER A 337 -16.57 13.15 23.87
CA SER A 337 -16.00 14.35 23.23
C SER A 337 -14.86 14.88 24.08
N ASP A 338 -13.74 15.20 23.46
CA ASP A 338 -12.65 15.91 24.10
C ASP A 338 -12.45 17.30 23.49
N ARG A 339 -12.10 18.28 24.33
CA ARG A 339 -11.91 19.70 23.96
C ARG A 339 -13.09 20.35 23.20
N GLY A 340 -14.31 19.83 23.38
CA GLY A 340 -15.56 20.45 22.92
C GLY A 340 -16.04 20.07 21.54
N ALA A 341 -15.23 19.43 20.70
CA ALA A 341 -15.70 18.89 19.41
C ALA A 341 -16.44 17.56 19.63
N PRO A 342 -17.57 17.33 18.94
CA PRO A 342 -18.38 16.14 19.16
C PRO A 342 -17.61 14.87 18.76
N ALA A 343 -17.49 13.89 19.66
CA ALA A 343 -17.00 12.55 19.30
C ALA A 343 -17.89 11.93 18.23
N MET A 344 -17.39 10.95 17.48
CA MET A 344 -18.13 10.38 16.36
C MET A 344 -17.85 8.89 16.15
N VAL A 345 -18.79 8.18 15.55
CA VAL A 345 -18.61 6.85 14.98
C VAL A 345 -19.54 6.67 13.78
N SER A 346 -19.04 6.08 12.71
CA SER A 346 -19.81 5.83 11.48
C SER A 346 -20.46 4.45 11.49
N ALA A 347 -19.75 3.41 11.98
CA ALA A 347 -20.32 2.09 12.14
C ALA A 347 -19.62 1.26 13.22
N ILE A 348 -20.34 0.27 13.74
CA ILE A 348 -19.84 -0.69 14.75
C ILE A 348 -20.04 -2.10 14.18
N GLU A 349 -18.97 -2.87 14.05
CA GLU A 349 -19.00 -4.29 13.69
C GLU A 349 -18.41 -5.12 14.84
N ILE A 350 -19.17 -6.10 15.32
CA ILE A 350 -18.79 -7.01 16.39
C ILE A 350 -18.86 -8.42 15.81
N LEU A 351 -17.71 -9.07 15.72
CA LEU A 351 -17.58 -10.41 15.17
C LEU A 351 -17.19 -11.38 16.27
N PRO A 352 -17.61 -12.65 16.20
CA PRO A 352 -17.03 -13.69 17.03
C PRO A 352 -15.51 -13.70 16.86
N GLY A 353 -14.80 -13.62 17.99
CA GLY A 353 -13.37 -13.35 18.05
C GLY A 353 -12.53 -14.59 18.34
N VAL A 354 -11.23 -14.47 18.07
CA VAL A 354 -10.22 -15.46 18.42
C VAL A 354 -9.40 -14.90 19.58
N ARG A 355 -9.12 -15.70 20.61
CA ARG A 355 -8.38 -15.20 21.78
C ARG A 355 -6.98 -14.73 21.39
N GLY A 356 -6.63 -13.52 21.79
CA GLY A 356 -5.31 -12.92 21.59
C GLY A 356 -4.98 -12.49 20.16
N ARG A 357 -5.91 -12.64 19.20
CA ARG A 357 -5.64 -12.43 17.77
C ARG A 357 -6.87 -11.90 17.04
N ILE A 358 -6.65 -11.14 15.99
CA ILE A 358 -7.71 -10.79 15.04
C ILE A 358 -8.02 -11.98 14.13
N ARG A 359 -9.16 -11.94 13.45
CA ARG A 359 -9.49 -12.84 12.36
C ARG A 359 -8.57 -12.56 11.16
N PRO A 360 -8.29 -13.57 10.31
CA PRO A 360 -7.62 -13.35 9.03
C PRO A 360 -8.25 -12.20 8.25
N VAL A 361 -7.42 -11.35 7.66
CA VAL A 361 -7.85 -10.33 6.70
C VAL A 361 -7.54 -10.85 5.31
N ARG A 362 -8.56 -10.95 4.47
CA ARG A 362 -8.47 -11.48 3.10
C ARG A 362 -9.19 -10.52 2.18
N ILE A 363 -8.46 -9.89 1.28
CA ILE A 363 -8.95 -8.87 0.35
C ILE A 363 -8.59 -9.33 -1.06
N LEU A 364 -9.57 -9.28 -1.96
CA LEU A 364 -9.34 -9.41 -3.39
C LEU A 364 -9.71 -8.10 -4.07
N ALA A 365 -8.94 -7.69 -5.07
CA ALA A 365 -9.21 -6.50 -5.86
C ALA A 365 -10.39 -6.73 -6.83
N ARG A 366 -11.61 -6.81 -6.28
CA ARG A 366 -12.89 -7.09 -6.96
C ARG A 366 -14.05 -6.34 -6.29
N HIS A 367 -15.17 -6.23 -7.01
CA HIS A 367 -16.38 -5.53 -6.54
C HIS A 367 -17.20 -6.30 -5.50
N GLY A 368 -17.16 -7.63 -5.54
CA GLY A 368 -17.96 -8.49 -4.66
C GLY A 368 -17.10 -9.53 -3.93
N PRO A 369 -17.66 -10.16 -2.88
CA PRO A 369 -16.95 -11.19 -2.14
C PRO A 369 -16.62 -12.40 -3.03
N TYR A 370 -15.71 -13.23 -2.53
CA TYR A 370 -15.33 -14.47 -3.20
C TYR A 370 -15.17 -15.60 -2.19
N TYR A 371 -15.48 -16.82 -2.60
CA TYR A 371 -15.10 -18.03 -1.89
C TYR A 371 -14.11 -18.77 -2.76
N SER A 372 -12.88 -18.94 -2.28
CA SER A 372 -11.89 -19.74 -2.99
C SER A 372 -12.24 -21.23 -2.93
N ASN A 373 -11.62 -22.04 -3.79
CA ASN A 373 -11.87 -23.49 -3.89
C ASN A 373 -11.66 -24.25 -2.56
N ASP A 374 -10.82 -23.72 -1.68
CA ASP A 374 -10.60 -24.21 -0.31
C ASP A 374 -11.65 -23.68 0.71
N SER A 375 -12.74 -23.09 0.21
CA SER A 375 -13.86 -22.53 0.97
C SER A 375 -13.48 -21.37 1.89
N GLN A 376 -12.37 -20.68 1.63
CA GLN A 376 -12.05 -19.46 2.35
C GLN A 376 -12.81 -18.26 1.77
N TRP A 377 -13.39 -17.47 2.67
CA TRP A 377 -14.05 -16.21 2.29
C TRP A 377 -13.02 -15.09 2.13
N TRP A 378 -13.17 -14.33 1.04
CA TRP A 378 -12.41 -13.13 0.72
C TRP A 378 -13.33 -11.93 0.59
N SER A 379 -12.94 -10.84 1.26
CA SER A 379 -13.59 -9.55 1.13
C SER A 379 -13.37 -8.99 -0.27
N PRO A 380 -14.34 -8.24 -0.83
CA PRO A 380 -14.07 -7.34 -1.94
C PRO A 380 -13.04 -6.28 -1.56
N ASP A 381 -12.59 -5.55 -2.57
CA ASP A 381 -11.53 -4.55 -2.47
C ASP A 381 -11.88 -3.48 -1.42
N THR A 382 -11.04 -3.28 -0.43
CA THR A 382 -11.28 -2.37 0.68
C THR A 382 -9.95 -1.82 1.18
N ASP A 383 -10.00 -0.75 1.97
CA ASP A 383 -8.83 -0.11 2.56
C ASP A 383 -7.85 0.51 1.54
N PHE A 384 -8.23 0.60 0.26
CA PHE A 384 -7.36 1.04 -0.83
C PHE A 384 -7.45 2.55 -1.12
N GLU A 385 -6.36 3.11 -1.64
CA GLU A 385 -6.34 4.49 -2.14
C GLU A 385 -5.57 4.56 -3.46
N GLY A 386 -6.13 5.23 -4.47
CA GLY A 386 -5.56 5.28 -5.81
C GLY A 386 -5.71 3.98 -6.61
N GLY A 387 -5.09 3.94 -7.79
CA GLY A 387 -5.19 2.84 -8.73
C GLY A 387 -6.58 2.69 -9.36
N GLN A 388 -6.71 1.70 -10.24
CA GLN A 388 -7.93 1.30 -10.94
C GLN A 388 -8.09 -0.20 -10.83
N MET A 389 -9.32 -0.68 -10.92
CA MET A 389 -9.60 -2.11 -10.97
C MET A 389 -9.84 -2.56 -12.40
N ALA A 390 -9.44 -3.78 -12.72
CA ALA A 390 -9.70 -4.41 -13.99
C ALA A 390 -10.14 -5.87 -13.78
N THR A 391 -10.98 -6.35 -14.69
CA THR A 391 -11.52 -7.72 -14.70
C THR A 391 -11.25 -8.36 -16.05
N TYR A 392 -10.95 -9.65 -16.03
CA TYR A 392 -10.42 -10.43 -17.12
C TYR A 392 -11.15 -11.76 -17.18
N THR A 393 -11.29 -12.30 -18.38
CA THR A 393 -12.07 -13.52 -18.63
C THR A 393 -11.19 -14.73 -18.95
N HIS A 394 -9.89 -14.52 -19.11
CA HIS A 394 -8.95 -15.57 -19.45
C HIS A 394 -8.48 -16.32 -18.21
N ALA A 395 -8.54 -17.65 -18.29
CA ALA A 395 -8.03 -18.50 -17.23
C ALA A 395 -6.50 -18.38 -17.11
N VAL A 396 -6.01 -18.39 -15.87
CA VAL A 396 -4.59 -18.30 -15.53
C VAL A 396 -4.02 -19.69 -15.24
N LYS A 397 -2.76 -19.90 -15.60
CA LYS A 397 -2.03 -21.16 -15.33
C LYS A 397 -1.40 -21.16 -13.94
N GLY A 398 -1.22 -22.35 -13.39
CA GLY A 398 -0.50 -22.57 -12.14
C GLY A 398 -1.35 -22.47 -10.87
N THR A 399 -2.68 -22.46 -11.01
CA THR A 399 -3.66 -22.50 -9.93
C THR A 399 -4.80 -23.44 -10.30
N ASP A 400 -5.40 -24.10 -9.31
CA ASP A 400 -6.67 -24.82 -9.46
C ASP A 400 -7.89 -23.90 -9.30
N ASP A 401 -7.66 -22.69 -8.76
CA ASP A 401 -8.64 -21.63 -8.59
C ASP A 401 -8.28 -20.44 -9.48
N SER A 402 -8.66 -20.52 -10.76
CA SER A 402 -8.36 -19.45 -11.73
C SER A 402 -9.25 -18.22 -11.56
N GLU A 403 -10.46 -18.37 -11.02
CA GLU A 403 -11.43 -17.27 -10.88
C GLU A 403 -11.02 -16.32 -9.74
N MET A 404 -10.29 -16.80 -8.73
CA MET A 404 -9.64 -15.93 -7.73
C MET A 404 -8.73 -14.86 -8.37
N PHE A 405 -8.20 -15.15 -9.56
CA PHE A 405 -7.26 -14.33 -10.31
C PHE A 405 -7.87 -13.71 -11.55
N ASP A 406 -9.20 -13.52 -11.59
CA ASP A 406 -9.90 -12.87 -12.70
C ASP A 406 -9.86 -11.33 -12.64
N SER A 407 -9.45 -10.77 -11.49
CA SER A 407 -9.44 -9.33 -11.26
C SER A 407 -8.15 -8.86 -10.63
N GLU A 408 -7.85 -7.57 -10.75
CA GLU A 408 -6.72 -6.96 -10.05
C GLU A 408 -6.89 -5.44 -9.91
N ARG A 409 -6.17 -4.87 -8.94
CA ARG A 409 -5.97 -3.42 -8.82
C ARG A 409 -4.62 -3.07 -9.40
N TRP A 410 -4.59 -2.07 -10.28
CA TRP A 410 -3.38 -1.61 -10.95
C TRP A 410 -3.22 -0.10 -10.89
N GLY A 411 -1.99 0.37 -11.13
CA GLY A 411 -1.67 1.79 -11.15
C GLY A 411 -0.62 2.16 -10.11
N ASN A 412 -0.76 3.34 -9.52
CA ASN A 412 -0.08 3.75 -8.29
C ASN A 412 -1.12 3.81 -7.18
N PHE A 413 -0.98 2.96 -6.17
CA PHE A 413 -2.00 2.77 -5.15
C PHE A 413 -1.42 2.27 -3.83
N SER A 414 -2.22 2.36 -2.78
CA SER A 414 -1.88 1.88 -1.44
C SER A 414 -3.06 1.15 -0.80
N TYR A 415 -2.77 0.39 0.26
CA TYR A 415 -3.75 -0.18 1.17
C TYR A 415 -3.38 0.18 2.60
N ALA A 416 -4.37 0.56 3.41
CA ALA A 416 -4.21 0.89 4.82
C ALA A 416 -4.92 -0.16 5.69
N ILE A 417 -4.38 -1.37 5.73
CA ILE A 417 -5.08 -2.54 6.29
C ILE A 417 -5.11 -2.45 7.83
N PRO A 418 -6.30 -2.37 8.45
CA PRO A 418 -6.43 -2.21 9.88
C PRO A 418 -6.18 -3.54 10.61
N VAL A 419 -5.30 -3.51 11.61
CA VAL A 419 -4.95 -4.69 12.41
C VAL A 419 -4.73 -4.31 13.88
N ALA A 420 -4.87 -5.28 14.79
CA ALA A 420 -4.55 -5.06 16.20
C ALA A 420 -3.03 -5.08 16.44
N PRO A 421 -2.52 -4.59 17.59
CA PRO A 421 -1.13 -4.81 17.98
C PRO A 421 -0.77 -6.31 17.94
N GLY A 422 0.30 -6.66 17.24
CA GLY A 422 0.69 -8.05 17.03
C GLY A 422 1.75 -8.22 15.94
N ARG A 423 2.05 -9.48 15.62
CA ARG A 423 2.89 -9.85 14.47
C ARG A 423 2.03 -10.51 13.40
N TYR A 424 2.37 -10.26 12.15
CA TYR A 424 1.57 -10.68 11.01
C TYR A 424 2.41 -11.31 9.91
N ALA A 425 1.83 -12.31 9.24
CA ALA A 425 2.26 -12.77 7.94
C ALA A 425 1.42 -12.06 6.88
N LEU A 426 2.06 -11.58 5.83
CA LEU A 426 1.43 -10.97 4.66
C LEU A 426 1.69 -11.85 3.45
N THR A 427 0.65 -12.27 2.76
CA THR A 427 0.73 -12.94 1.45
C THR A 427 0.15 -12.02 0.38
N LEU A 428 0.94 -11.74 -0.65
CA LEU A 428 0.52 -10.98 -1.83
C LEU A 428 0.36 -11.93 -3.01
N PHE A 429 -0.76 -11.78 -3.71
CA PHE A 429 -1.13 -12.56 -4.87
C PHE A 429 -1.11 -11.66 -6.10
N PHE A 430 -0.38 -12.08 -7.12
CA PHE A 430 -0.23 -11.37 -8.38
C PHE A 430 -0.54 -12.30 -9.55
N THR A 431 -1.00 -11.70 -10.64
CA THR A 431 -1.20 -12.37 -11.91
C THR A 431 -0.31 -11.74 -12.96
N VAL A 432 0.34 -12.57 -13.76
CA VAL A 432 1.14 -12.13 -14.90
C VAL A 432 0.24 -12.17 -16.11
N ARG A 433 -0.05 -10.99 -16.66
CA ARG A 433 -0.90 -10.84 -17.85
C ARG A 433 -0.09 -10.20 -18.98
N PRO A 434 0.48 -11.00 -19.89
CA PRO A 434 1.21 -10.48 -21.04
C PRO A 434 0.23 -9.78 -22.00
N GLY A 435 0.32 -8.46 -22.12
CA GLY A 435 -0.33 -7.70 -23.20
C GLY A 435 -1.79 -7.24 -22.97
N ASP A 436 -2.40 -7.52 -21.81
CA ASP A 436 -3.82 -7.18 -21.56
C ASP A 436 -4.07 -5.78 -20.98
N TRP A 437 -3.01 -4.99 -20.80
CA TRP A 437 -3.12 -3.62 -20.32
C TRP A 437 -3.30 -2.69 -21.51
N PRO A 438 -4.35 -1.83 -21.54
CA PRO A 438 -4.61 -0.98 -22.69
C PRO A 438 -3.34 -0.15 -22.99
N PRO A 439 -2.86 -0.15 -24.24
CA PRO A 439 -1.74 0.69 -24.59
C PRO A 439 -2.14 2.13 -24.25
N GLY A 440 -1.27 2.83 -23.51
CA GLY A 440 -1.43 4.27 -23.33
C GLY A 440 -1.59 4.92 -24.72
N PRO A 441 -2.19 6.12 -24.81
CA PRO A 441 -2.55 6.75 -26.08
C PRO A 441 -1.39 7.01 -27.06
N MET A 442 -0.16 6.62 -26.71
CA MET A 442 1.06 6.77 -27.50
C MET A 442 1.94 5.50 -27.64
N SER A 443 1.50 4.29 -27.25
CA SER A 443 2.40 3.11 -27.29
C SER A 443 2.09 2.14 -28.43
N ALA A 444 3.07 2.00 -29.33
CA ALA A 444 3.14 0.97 -30.37
C ALA A 444 3.73 -0.34 -29.83
N ALA A 445 3.06 -1.45 -30.13
CA ALA A 445 3.55 -2.81 -30.42
C ALA A 445 4.61 -3.51 -29.51
N THR A 446 5.07 -2.92 -28.41
CA THR A 446 6.00 -3.59 -27.47
C THR A 446 5.34 -3.72 -26.11
N PRO A 447 5.29 -4.93 -25.50
CA PRO A 447 4.79 -5.09 -24.15
C PRO A 447 5.61 -4.21 -23.18
N THR A 448 4.97 -3.26 -22.50
CA THR A 448 5.63 -2.47 -21.46
C THR A 448 5.93 -3.40 -20.28
N PRO A 449 7.19 -3.54 -19.84
CA PRO A 449 7.46 -4.33 -18.64
C PRO A 449 6.86 -3.62 -17.42
N HIS A 450 6.20 -4.39 -16.56
CA HIS A 450 5.57 -3.93 -15.33
C HIS A 450 6.54 -4.17 -14.18
N ILE A 451 7.38 -3.17 -13.93
CA ILE A 451 8.38 -3.16 -12.87
C ILE A 451 7.87 -2.24 -11.78
N PHE A 452 7.75 -2.74 -10.56
CA PHE A 452 7.26 -1.93 -9.44
C PHE A 452 7.87 -2.34 -8.11
N ASN A 453 7.75 -1.46 -7.13
CA ASN A 453 8.16 -1.70 -5.75
C ASN A 453 6.92 -1.95 -4.89
N VAL A 454 7.07 -2.78 -3.86
CA VAL A 454 6.07 -2.93 -2.80
C VAL A 454 6.71 -2.59 -1.47
N PHE A 455 6.10 -1.65 -0.74
CA PHE A 455 6.53 -1.26 0.59
C PHE A 455 5.47 -1.64 1.63
N CYS A 456 5.89 -1.96 2.84
CA CYS A 456 5.03 -2.06 4.02
C CYS A 456 5.58 -1.15 5.10
N ASN A 457 4.77 -0.21 5.59
CA ASN A 457 5.16 0.77 6.62
C ASN A 457 6.49 1.48 6.28
N GLY A 458 6.66 1.89 5.01
CA GLY A 458 7.86 2.56 4.51
C GLY A 458 9.06 1.64 4.21
N LYS A 459 9.03 0.37 4.65
CA LYS A 459 10.09 -0.60 4.36
C LYS A 459 9.80 -1.36 3.05
N ALA A 460 10.79 -1.41 2.15
CA ALA A 460 10.68 -2.20 0.93
C ALA A 460 10.53 -3.70 1.26
N LEU A 461 9.45 -4.31 0.78
CA LEU A 461 9.23 -5.76 0.78
C LEU A 461 9.70 -6.37 -0.53
N LEU A 462 9.39 -5.71 -1.65
CA LEU A 462 9.79 -6.10 -3.00
C LEU A 462 10.36 -4.88 -3.71
N ALA A 463 11.52 -5.03 -4.35
CA ALA A 463 12.17 -3.97 -5.10
C ALA A 463 12.34 -4.38 -6.57
N ASN A 464 11.95 -3.51 -7.49
CA ASN A 464 11.96 -3.72 -8.93
C ASN A 464 11.34 -5.07 -9.35
N LEU A 465 10.22 -5.42 -8.74
CA LEU A 465 9.49 -6.64 -9.05
C LEU A 465 9.07 -6.62 -10.52
N ASN A 466 9.58 -7.54 -11.31
CA ASN A 466 9.19 -7.77 -12.69
C ASN A 466 8.42 -9.09 -12.78
N LEU A 467 7.09 -9.00 -12.79
CA LEU A 467 6.21 -10.18 -12.80
C LEU A 467 6.49 -11.13 -13.97
N ALA A 468 6.72 -10.60 -15.17
CA ALA A 468 7.02 -11.41 -16.36
C ALA A 468 8.34 -12.19 -16.25
N GLY A 469 9.30 -11.69 -15.46
CA GLY A 469 10.56 -12.39 -15.18
C GLY A 469 10.43 -13.46 -14.08
N GLU A 470 9.38 -13.41 -13.28
CA GLU A 470 9.15 -14.33 -12.16
C GLU A 470 8.15 -15.44 -12.50
N ALA A 471 7.16 -15.15 -13.34
CA ALA A 471 6.31 -16.16 -13.96
C ALA A 471 7.19 -17.05 -14.83
N ARG A 472 7.37 -18.29 -14.38
CA ARG A 472 7.99 -19.35 -15.19
C ARG A 472 6.90 -19.99 -16.06
N ASP A 473 6.46 -21.19 -15.70
CA ASP A 473 5.36 -21.90 -16.36
C ASP A 473 3.98 -21.58 -15.75
N SER A 474 3.93 -20.63 -14.80
CA SER A 474 2.74 -20.22 -14.05
C SER A 474 2.45 -18.75 -14.30
N ASP A 475 1.18 -18.41 -14.48
CA ASP A 475 0.73 -17.01 -14.58
C ASP A 475 0.51 -16.41 -13.18
N VAL A 476 0.44 -17.23 -12.13
CA VAL A 476 0.29 -16.79 -10.74
C VAL A 476 1.65 -16.64 -10.06
N VAL A 477 1.84 -15.52 -9.36
CA VAL A 477 3.00 -15.24 -8.52
C VAL A 477 2.52 -14.91 -7.11
N VAL A 478 3.00 -15.67 -6.11
CA VAL A 478 2.67 -15.47 -4.70
C VAL A 478 3.92 -15.07 -3.92
N ARG A 479 3.82 -14.07 -3.05
CA ARG A 479 4.93 -13.61 -2.19
C ARG A 479 4.46 -13.54 -0.75
N ARG A 480 5.17 -14.24 0.15
CA ARG A 480 4.86 -14.28 1.57
C ARG A 480 5.96 -13.62 2.40
N PHE A 481 5.55 -12.79 3.35
CA PHE A 481 6.39 -12.09 4.32
C PHE A 481 5.90 -12.41 5.73
N THR A 482 6.80 -12.40 6.70
CA THR A 482 6.50 -12.76 8.10
C THR A 482 7.11 -11.77 9.06
N GLY A 483 6.57 -11.69 10.27
CA GLY A 483 7.09 -10.86 11.34
C GLY A 483 6.81 -9.37 11.15
N LEU A 484 5.83 -9.01 10.32
CA LEU A 484 5.41 -7.63 10.12
C LEU A 484 4.66 -7.13 11.36
N SER A 485 4.89 -5.88 11.71
CA SER A 485 4.19 -5.20 12.81
C SER A 485 3.40 -4.03 12.24
N PRO A 486 2.21 -3.72 12.80
CA PRO A 486 1.50 -2.51 12.44
C PRO A 486 2.31 -1.26 12.80
N ASN A 487 1.98 -0.15 12.14
CA ASN A 487 2.43 1.17 12.53
C ASN A 487 1.74 1.62 13.84
N ALA A 488 2.06 2.82 14.32
CA ALA A 488 1.48 3.40 15.54
C ALA A 488 -0.06 3.57 15.46
N GLN A 489 -0.60 3.68 14.25
CA GLN A 489 -2.03 3.76 13.96
C GLN A 489 -2.70 2.37 13.89
N GLY A 490 -1.99 1.26 14.14
CA GLY A 490 -2.59 -0.07 14.06
C GLY A 490 -2.88 -0.51 12.61
N LYS A 491 -2.01 -0.15 11.66
CA LYS A 491 -2.19 -0.46 10.23
C LYS A 491 -0.95 -1.10 9.62
N LEU A 492 -1.17 -1.99 8.65
CA LEU A 492 -0.16 -2.36 7.66
C LEU A 492 -0.37 -1.48 6.43
N LEU A 493 0.49 -0.47 6.25
CA LEU A 493 0.44 0.45 5.11
C LEU A 493 1.21 -0.13 3.93
N LEU A 494 0.50 -0.74 3.00
CA LEU A 494 1.08 -1.29 1.78
C LEU A 494 1.08 -0.24 0.67
N ASN A 495 2.20 -0.04 -0.01
CA ASN A 495 2.30 0.89 -1.13
C ASN A 495 2.85 0.16 -2.35
N PHE A 496 2.14 0.26 -3.47
CA PHE A 496 2.47 -0.36 -4.75
C PHE A 496 2.86 0.74 -5.73
N VAL A 497 4.17 0.88 -5.93
CA VAL A 497 4.77 2.05 -6.58
C VAL A 497 5.36 1.66 -7.92
N PRO A 498 4.81 2.14 -9.04
CA PRO A 498 5.36 1.89 -10.37
C PRO A 498 6.80 2.38 -10.52
N VAL A 499 7.62 1.60 -11.22
CA VAL A 499 8.95 2.01 -11.72
C VAL A 499 8.93 2.09 -13.25
N GLN A 500 8.37 1.08 -13.89
CA GLN A 500 8.07 1.05 -15.33
C GLN A 500 6.74 0.32 -15.54
N GLY A 501 5.86 0.84 -16.39
CA GLY A 501 4.47 0.34 -16.47
C GLY A 501 3.70 0.67 -15.19
N TYR A 502 2.72 -0.15 -14.84
CA TYR A 502 1.92 0.01 -13.62
C TYR A 502 2.17 -1.12 -12.63
N ALA A 503 2.07 -0.81 -11.33
CA ALA A 503 2.04 -1.82 -10.29
C ALA A 503 0.69 -2.56 -10.32
N THR A 504 0.63 -3.78 -9.78
CA THR A 504 -0.61 -4.55 -9.68
C THR A 504 -0.66 -5.39 -8.41
N VAL A 505 -1.87 -5.75 -7.97
CA VAL A 505 -2.15 -6.80 -6.98
C VAL A 505 -3.53 -7.42 -7.26
N THR A 506 -3.60 -8.75 -7.23
CA THR A 506 -4.87 -9.51 -7.32
C THR A 506 -5.49 -9.65 -5.92
N GLY A 507 -4.68 -10.04 -4.95
CA GLY A 507 -5.15 -10.38 -3.61
C GLY A 507 -4.13 -10.10 -2.52
N ILE A 508 -4.64 -9.88 -1.32
CA ILE A 508 -3.86 -9.61 -0.12
C ILE A 508 -4.43 -10.44 1.03
N GLU A 509 -3.58 -11.21 1.67
CA GLU A 509 -3.91 -11.94 2.90
C GLU A 509 -3.00 -11.48 4.04
N VAL A 510 -3.60 -11.19 5.19
CA VAL A 510 -2.90 -10.88 6.43
C VAL A 510 -3.36 -11.84 7.52
N LEU A 511 -2.42 -12.62 8.05
CA LEU A 511 -2.65 -13.61 9.10
C LEU A 511 -1.90 -13.25 10.39
N PRO A 512 -2.53 -13.33 11.58
CA PRO A 512 -1.83 -13.15 12.85
C PRO A 512 -0.86 -14.31 13.12
N GLN A 513 0.32 -14.01 13.67
CA GLN A 513 1.39 -14.99 13.95
C GLN A 513 1.41 -15.45 15.41
#